data_AF-A0A142X5N9-F1
#
_entry.id   AF-A0A142X5N9-F1
#
_cell.length_a   1.000
_cell.length_b   1.000
_cell.length_c   1.000
_cell.angle_alpha   90.00
_cell.angle_beta   90.00
_cell.angle_gamma   90.00
#
_symmetry.space_group_name_H-M   'P 1'
#
loop_
_entity.id
_entity.type
_entity.pdbx_description
1 polymer ?
#
loop_
_entity_poly.entity_id
_entity_poly.type
_entity_poly.pdbx_seq_one_letter_code
_entity_poly.pdbx_strand_id
1 'polypeptide(L)'
;MLWWILGGIVVAFVLLYVISSWSMAKDQERFERDGDLAKCWISSAGDDLYVVHNVSGAGDARVVFLLDDLPKKNAVLKEITERLTNGEKEDDSIDSGSVNMFFEKINSQTYLDPPVRMPKWLVGDRKAYTGMMQVYWKKLPEKKLTKSYVYGRFLLGEKGGIRHVPYPENSAKGDG
;
A
#
# COMPACT_ATOMS: atom_id res chain seq x y z
N MET A 1 25.78 -33.23 -27.10
CA MET A 1 25.85 -31.76 -26.89
C MET A 1 24.51 -31.16 -26.47
N LEU A 2 23.41 -31.41 -27.20
CA LEU A 2 22.06 -30.89 -26.89
C LEU A 2 21.55 -31.22 -25.46
N TRP A 3 21.78 -32.44 -24.98
CA TRP A 3 21.37 -32.88 -23.63
C TRP A 3 22.07 -32.12 -22.48
N TRP A 4 23.32 -31.69 -22.69
CA TRP A 4 24.06 -30.90 -21.71
C TRP A 4 23.55 -29.45 -21.65
N ILE A 5 23.13 -28.91 -22.80
CA ILE A 5 22.52 -27.57 -22.90
C ILE A 5 21.15 -27.57 -22.22
N LEU A 6 20.31 -28.58 -22.47
CA LEU A 6 19.01 -28.74 -21.81
C LEU A 6 19.16 -28.95 -20.29
N GLY A 7 20.12 -29.77 -19.86
CA GLY A 7 20.43 -29.96 -18.44
C GLY A 7 20.89 -28.67 -17.76
N GLY A 8 21.79 -27.90 -18.40
CA GLY A 8 22.27 -26.62 -17.87
C GLY A 8 21.16 -25.57 -17.73
N ILE A 9 20.25 -25.49 -18.70
CA ILE A 9 19.10 -24.57 -18.65
C ILE A 9 18.16 -24.95 -17.50
N VAL A 10 17.83 -26.23 -17.32
CA VAL A 10 16.96 -26.68 -16.21
C VAL A 10 17.61 -26.35 -14.87
N VAL A 11 18.90 -26.61 -14.70
CA VAL A 11 19.62 -26.26 -13.46
C VAL A 11 19.61 -24.75 -13.22
N ALA A 12 19.81 -23.93 -14.25
CA ALA A 12 19.73 -22.48 -14.13
C ALA A 12 18.32 -22.01 -13.72
N PHE A 13 17.25 -22.57 -14.29
CA PHE A 13 15.87 -22.25 -13.90
C PHE A 13 15.56 -22.65 -12.46
N VAL A 14 16.02 -23.82 -12.03
CA VAL A 14 15.84 -24.28 -10.64
C VAL A 14 16.59 -23.38 -9.67
N LEU A 15 17.84 -23.02 -9.97
CA LEU A 15 18.63 -22.11 -9.14
C LEU A 15 17.98 -20.72 -9.05
N LEU A 16 17.52 -20.17 -10.17
CA LEU A 16 16.79 -18.91 -10.20
C LEU A 16 15.51 -18.96 -9.36
N TYR A 17 14.75 -20.05 -9.45
CA TYR A 17 13.54 -20.25 -8.65
C TYR A 17 13.87 -20.26 -7.15
N VAL A 18 14.87 -21.04 -6.74
CA VAL A 18 15.29 -21.13 -5.33
C VAL A 18 15.75 -19.77 -4.80
N ILE A 19 16.61 -19.07 -5.54
CA ILE A 19 17.11 -17.73 -5.15
C ILE A 19 15.94 -16.75 -5.01
N SER A 20 15.01 -16.76 -5.97
CA SER A 20 13.83 -15.88 -5.95
C SER A 20 12.92 -16.16 -4.75
N SER A 21 12.60 -17.44 -4.49
CA SER A 21 11.78 -17.83 -3.33
C SER A 21 12.45 -17.45 -2.01
N TRP A 22 13.78 -17.62 -1.90
CA TRP A 22 14.52 -17.26 -0.70
C TRP A 22 14.55 -15.74 -0.48
N SER A 23 14.72 -14.97 -1.55
CA SER A 23 14.64 -13.51 -1.50
C SER A 23 13.24 -13.04 -1.06
N MET A 24 12.17 -13.65 -1.60
CA MET A 24 10.79 -13.32 -1.20
C MET A 24 10.52 -13.66 0.26
N ALA A 25 11.03 -14.79 0.75
CA ALA A 25 10.90 -15.19 2.15
C ALA A 25 11.61 -14.22 3.09
N LYS A 26 12.87 -13.88 2.81
CA LYS A 26 13.64 -12.89 3.61
C LYS A 26 12.97 -11.53 3.63
N ASP A 27 12.45 -11.10 2.49
CA ASP A 27 11.76 -9.82 2.39
C ASP A 27 10.43 -9.85 3.15
N GLN A 28 9.68 -10.96 3.11
CA GLN A 28 8.48 -11.15 3.93
C GLN A 28 8.81 -11.12 5.44
N GLU A 29 9.83 -11.86 5.89
CA GLU A 29 10.31 -11.85 7.28
C GLU A 29 10.73 -10.45 7.72
N ARG A 30 11.39 -9.69 6.84
CA ARG A 30 11.78 -8.32 7.09
C ARG A 30 10.56 -7.42 7.33
N PHE A 31 9.54 -7.51 6.48
CA PHE A 31 8.30 -6.76 6.70
C PHE A 31 7.60 -7.17 8.00
N GLU A 32 7.63 -8.45 8.35
CA GLU A 32 7.02 -8.94 9.60
C GLU A 32 7.75 -8.44 10.84
N ARG A 33 9.08 -8.39 10.80
CA ARG A 33 9.94 -7.95 11.92
C ARG A 33 9.99 -6.43 12.05
N ASP A 34 10.24 -5.74 10.94
CA ASP A 34 10.60 -4.31 10.94
C ASP A 34 9.46 -3.41 10.46
N GLY A 35 8.44 -3.98 9.80
CA GLY A 35 7.35 -3.20 9.19
C GLY A 35 6.20 -2.93 10.15
N ASP A 36 5.82 -1.66 10.28
CA ASP A 36 4.69 -1.25 11.12
C ASP A 36 3.36 -1.63 10.46
N LEU A 37 2.51 -2.35 11.20
CA LEU A 37 1.17 -2.69 10.74
C LEU A 37 0.23 -1.49 10.92
N ALA A 38 -0.41 -1.06 9.84
CA ALA A 38 -1.43 -0.01 9.90
C ALA A 38 -2.69 -0.38 9.11
N LYS A 39 -3.82 0.13 9.61
CA LYS A 39 -5.07 0.21 8.86
C LYS A 39 -4.98 1.42 7.93
N CYS A 40 -5.33 1.22 6.67
CA CYS A 40 -5.14 2.19 5.61
C CYS A 40 -6.46 2.48 4.93
N TRP A 41 -6.86 3.74 4.86
CA TRP A 41 -8.06 4.15 4.15
C TRP A 41 -7.74 4.35 2.67
N ILE A 42 -8.64 3.92 1.81
CA ILE A 42 -8.43 3.93 0.36
C ILE A 42 -8.92 5.25 -0.19
N SER A 43 -8.03 6.02 -0.82
CA SER A 43 -8.41 7.28 -1.51
C SER A 43 -8.83 7.04 -2.95
N SER A 44 -8.17 6.10 -3.62
CA SER A 44 -8.55 5.63 -4.96
C SER A 44 -8.13 4.18 -5.16
N ALA A 45 -8.86 3.44 -5.99
CA ALA A 45 -8.59 2.05 -6.29
C ALA A 45 -8.95 1.78 -7.75
N GLY A 46 -8.19 0.90 -8.41
CA GLY A 46 -8.53 0.40 -9.74
C GLY A 46 -9.86 -0.35 -9.73
N ASP A 47 -10.63 -0.22 -10.81
CA ASP A 47 -11.95 -0.85 -10.96
C ASP A 47 -11.89 -2.39 -10.83
N ASP A 48 -10.74 -2.97 -11.21
CA ASP A 48 -10.48 -4.41 -11.13
C ASP A 48 -10.53 -4.93 -9.69
N LEU A 49 -10.22 -4.10 -8.69
CA LEU A 49 -10.30 -4.48 -7.27
C LEU A 49 -11.74 -4.74 -6.80
N TYR A 50 -12.75 -4.18 -7.47
CA TYR A 50 -14.16 -4.34 -7.10
C TYR A 50 -14.82 -5.56 -7.76
N VAL A 51 -14.10 -6.26 -8.64
CA VAL A 51 -14.57 -7.47 -9.30
C VAL A 51 -14.06 -8.72 -8.57
N VAL A 52 -14.86 -9.79 -8.54
CA VAL A 52 -14.42 -11.08 -7.98
C VAL A 52 -13.44 -11.74 -8.94
N HIS A 53 -12.23 -12.01 -8.48
CA HIS A 53 -11.22 -12.73 -9.25
C HIS A 53 -10.97 -14.12 -8.72
N ASN A 54 -11.00 -15.12 -9.61
CA ASN A 54 -10.68 -16.51 -9.26
C ASN A 54 -9.21 -16.87 -9.43
N VAL A 55 -8.41 -15.97 -10.02
CA VAL A 55 -6.98 -16.15 -10.25
C VAL A 55 -6.15 -15.38 -9.23
N SER A 56 -4.85 -15.68 -9.17
CA SER A 56 -3.91 -14.84 -8.42
C SER A 56 -3.61 -13.58 -9.22
N GLY A 57 -3.67 -12.43 -8.55
CA GLY A 57 -3.39 -11.12 -9.13
C GLY A 57 -3.43 -10.04 -8.07
N ALA A 58 -3.26 -8.79 -8.50
CA ALA A 58 -3.36 -7.59 -7.69
C ALA A 58 -3.84 -6.44 -8.56
N GLY A 59 -4.57 -5.53 -7.93
CA GLY A 59 -4.85 -4.21 -8.47
C GLY A 59 -4.18 -3.12 -7.64
N ASP A 60 -4.07 -1.93 -8.19
CA ASP A 60 -3.43 -0.80 -7.52
C ASP A 60 -4.47 0.02 -6.74
N ALA A 61 -4.10 0.41 -5.52
CA ALA A 61 -4.87 1.34 -4.72
C ALA A 61 -3.96 2.39 -4.09
N ARG A 62 -4.39 3.65 -4.11
CA ARG A 62 -3.79 4.69 -3.29
C ARG A 62 -4.41 4.63 -1.90
N VAL A 63 -3.54 4.58 -0.91
CA VAL A 63 -3.95 4.49 0.49
C VAL A 63 -3.40 5.66 1.30
N VAL A 64 -4.12 5.96 2.37
CA VAL A 64 -3.78 6.91 3.42
C VAL A 64 -3.66 6.16 4.72
N PHE A 65 -2.59 6.39 5.48
CA PHE A 65 -2.38 5.72 6.75
C PHE A 65 -1.68 6.61 7.77
N LEU A 66 -1.85 6.23 9.04
CA LEU A 66 -1.22 6.80 10.22
C LEU A 66 -0.55 5.65 10.97
N LEU A 67 0.70 5.82 11.38
CA LEU A 67 1.39 4.83 12.22
C LEU A 67 1.01 4.99 13.70
N ASP A 68 0.76 6.23 14.14
CA ASP A 68 0.33 6.51 15.50
C ASP A 68 -1.04 5.86 15.79
N ASP A 69 -1.22 5.37 17.01
CA ASP A 69 -2.51 4.91 17.51
C ASP A 69 -3.28 6.11 18.07
N LEU A 70 -4.46 6.38 17.51
CA LEU A 70 -5.24 7.57 17.81
C LEU A 70 -6.68 7.17 18.16
N PRO A 71 -7.32 7.84 19.13
CA PRO A 71 -8.75 7.69 19.34
C PRO A 71 -9.49 8.07 18.05
N LYS A 72 -10.47 7.26 17.65
CA LYS A 72 -11.25 7.46 16.41
C LYS A 72 -10.41 7.48 15.12
N LYS A 73 -9.31 6.70 15.07
CA LYS A 73 -8.42 6.58 13.89
C LYS A 73 -9.16 6.42 12.56
N ASN A 74 -10.23 5.64 12.52
CA ASN A 74 -11.05 5.46 11.30
C ASN A 74 -11.65 6.77 10.79
N ALA A 75 -12.23 7.58 11.69
CA ALA A 75 -12.83 8.86 11.33
C ALA A 75 -11.77 9.85 10.84
N VAL A 76 -10.61 9.89 11.51
CA VAL A 76 -9.49 10.75 11.11
C VAL A 76 -8.94 10.36 9.74
N LEU A 77 -8.74 9.06 9.50
CA LEU A 77 -8.27 8.59 8.19
C LEU A 77 -9.25 8.92 7.08
N LYS A 78 -10.56 8.72 7.33
CA LYS A 78 -11.61 9.07 6.38
C LYS A 78 -11.59 10.57 6.04
N GLU A 79 -11.53 11.43 7.04
CA GLU A 79 -11.44 12.90 6.87
C GLU A 79 -10.21 13.28 6.03
N ILE A 80 -9.03 12.76 6.37
CA ILE A 80 -7.80 13.04 5.61
C ILE A 80 -7.91 12.56 4.17
N THR A 81 -8.49 11.39 3.94
CA THR A 81 -8.70 10.85 2.60
C THR A 81 -9.66 11.72 1.80
N GLU A 82 -10.76 12.19 2.39
CA GLU A 82 -11.72 13.08 1.73
C GLU A 82 -11.05 14.40 1.32
N ARG A 83 -10.29 15.03 2.24
CA ARG A 83 -9.52 16.25 1.95
C ARG A 83 -8.50 16.04 0.83
N LEU A 84 -7.80 14.89 0.83
CA LEU A 84 -6.84 14.54 -0.21
C LEU A 84 -7.51 14.42 -1.58
N THR A 85 -8.66 13.74 -1.64
CA THR A 85 -9.42 13.53 -2.88
C THR A 85 -10.01 14.82 -3.43
N ASN A 86 -10.49 15.72 -2.55
CA ASN A 86 -11.08 16.99 -2.96
C ASN A 86 -10.05 18.04 -3.37
N GLY A 87 -8.76 17.83 -3.10
CA GLY A 87 -7.72 18.81 -3.41
C GLY A 87 -7.82 20.09 -2.57
N GLU A 88 -8.39 20.01 -1.37
CA GLU A 88 -8.69 21.17 -0.54
C GLU A 88 -7.41 21.91 -0.10
N LYS A 89 -7.39 23.24 -0.32
CA LYS A 89 -6.46 24.15 0.33
C LYS A 89 -7.11 24.65 1.61
N GLU A 90 -6.49 24.38 2.75
CA GLU A 90 -7.01 24.81 4.06
C GLU A 90 -6.89 26.33 4.25
N ASP A 91 -6.02 27.00 3.48
CA ASP A 91 -5.75 28.43 3.57
C ASP A 91 -5.24 28.99 2.22
N ASP A 92 -5.76 30.14 1.81
CA ASP A 92 -5.31 30.88 0.62
C ASP A 92 -3.87 31.42 0.78
N SER A 93 -3.33 31.44 2.00
CA SER A 93 -1.94 31.78 2.29
C SER A 93 -0.93 30.70 1.89
N ILE A 94 -1.39 29.48 1.59
CA ILE A 94 -0.52 28.38 1.20
C ILE A 94 -0.05 28.60 -0.25
N ASP A 95 1.27 28.60 -0.43
CA ASP A 95 1.88 28.67 -1.75
C ASP A 95 1.32 27.58 -2.69
N SER A 96 0.69 28.05 -3.76
CA SER A 96 0.06 27.17 -4.76
C SER A 96 1.08 26.29 -5.48
N GLY A 97 2.34 26.74 -5.59
CA GLY A 97 3.43 25.93 -6.16
C GLY A 97 3.68 24.68 -5.32
N SER A 98 3.77 24.83 -4.00
CA SER A 98 3.97 23.74 -3.04
C SER A 98 2.82 22.73 -3.04
N VAL A 99 1.58 23.20 -3.20
CA VAL A 99 0.40 22.32 -3.34
C VAL A 99 0.48 21.52 -4.64
N ASN A 100 0.74 22.19 -5.76
CA ASN A 100 0.85 21.55 -7.07
C ASN A 100 1.97 20.52 -7.09
N MET A 101 3.15 20.85 -6.56
CA MET A 101 4.28 19.91 -6.45
C MET A 101 3.92 18.67 -5.62
N PHE A 102 3.14 18.82 -4.55
CA PHE A 102 2.67 17.67 -3.77
C PHE A 102 1.74 16.79 -4.59
N PHE A 103 0.75 17.37 -5.28
CA PHE A 103 -0.19 16.62 -6.11
C PHE A 103 0.48 15.96 -7.32
N GLU A 104 1.41 16.64 -7.99
CA GLU A 104 2.24 16.06 -9.04
C GLU A 104 3.07 14.89 -8.52
N LYS A 105 3.68 15.05 -7.34
CA LYS A 105 4.46 13.98 -6.71
C LYS A 105 3.60 12.77 -6.40
N ILE A 106 2.42 12.93 -5.78
CA ILE A 106 1.59 11.77 -5.48
C ILE A 106 1.05 11.14 -6.77
N ASN A 107 0.60 11.92 -7.75
CA ASN A 107 0.03 11.40 -9.00
C ASN A 107 1.04 10.66 -9.87
N SER A 108 2.33 10.97 -9.73
CA SER A 108 3.42 10.27 -10.41
C SER A 108 3.93 9.04 -9.66
N GLN A 109 3.48 8.77 -8.42
CA GLN A 109 3.90 7.58 -7.68
C GLN A 109 3.41 6.29 -8.31
N THR A 110 4.30 5.30 -8.32
CA THR A 110 4.04 3.89 -8.58
C THR A 110 4.07 3.09 -7.28
N TYR A 111 3.64 1.82 -7.31
CA TYR A 111 3.62 0.96 -6.11
C TYR A 111 5.00 0.68 -5.47
N LEU A 112 6.10 0.92 -6.21
CA LEU A 112 7.46 0.77 -5.70
C LEU A 112 8.00 2.05 -5.08
N ASP A 113 7.30 3.17 -5.22
CA ASP A 113 7.75 4.42 -4.63
C ASP A 113 7.50 4.43 -3.12
N PRO A 114 8.40 5.05 -2.34
CA PRO A 114 8.24 5.13 -0.90
C PRO A 114 6.96 5.92 -0.55
N PRO A 115 6.32 5.62 0.60
CA PRO A 115 5.25 6.45 1.13
C PRO A 115 5.68 7.92 1.24
N VAL A 116 4.80 8.82 0.83
CA VAL A 116 5.02 10.27 0.91
C VAL A 116 4.31 10.79 2.16
N ARG A 117 5.06 11.53 2.97
CA ARG A 117 4.50 12.24 4.12
C ARG A 117 3.55 13.34 3.64
N MET A 118 2.36 13.37 4.23
CA MET A 118 1.39 14.40 3.92
C MET A 118 1.80 15.75 4.54
N PRO A 119 1.53 16.87 3.85
CA PRO A 119 1.87 18.19 4.33
C PRO A 119 0.93 18.66 5.43
N LYS A 120 1.41 19.58 6.28
CA LYS A 120 0.66 20.07 7.44
C LYS A 120 -0.67 20.71 7.09
N TRP A 121 -0.77 21.40 5.95
CA TRP A 121 -2.02 22.00 5.50
C TRP A 121 -3.11 20.99 5.12
N LEU A 122 -2.78 19.69 5.02
CA LEU A 122 -3.75 18.65 4.75
C LEU A 122 -4.14 17.89 6.02
N VAL A 123 -3.22 17.75 6.96
CA VAL A 123 -3.38 16.82 8.11
C VAL A 123 -3.12 17.46 9.47
N GLY A 124 -2.81 18.76 9.51
CA GLY A 124 -2.34 19.47 10.70
C GLY A 124 -0.97 18.97 11.16
N ASP A 125 -0.80 18.79 12.47
CA ASP A 125 0.43 18.25 13.06
C ASP A 125 0.52 16.72 13.04
N ARG A 126 -0.44 16.04 12.41
CA ARG A 126 -0.49 14.57 12.36
C ARG A 126 0.59 14.00 11.43
N LYS A 127 1.14 12.85 11.81
CA LYS A 127 2.09 12.09 10.96
C LYS A 127 1.34 11.13 10.04
N ALA A 128 0.69 11.69 9.03
CA ALA A 128 -0.01 10.93 7.99
C ALA A 128 0.84 10.75 6.74
N TYR A 129 0.59 9.65 6.03
CA TYR A 129 1.31 9.27 4.82
C TYR A 129 0.34 8.78 3.76
N THR A 130 0.71 8.95 2.49
CA THR A 130 0.04 8.32 1.35
C THR A 130 1.02 7.54 0.49
N GLY A 131 0.54 6.50 -0.19
CA GLY A 131 1.33 5.75 -1.16
C GLY A 131 0.46 4.83 -1.99
N MET A 132 1.06 4.30 -3.05
CA MET A 132 0.45 3.29 -3.91
C MET A 132 0.73 1.90 -3.34
N MET A 133 -0.31 1.08 -3.22
CA MET A 133 -0.24 -0.28 -2.71
C MET A 133 -0.80 -1.25 -3.74
N GLN A 134 -0.06 -2.33 -4.01
CA GLN A 134 -0.61 -3.49 -4.71
C GLN A 134 -1.49 -4.31 -3.78
N VAL A 135 -2.80 -4.28 -4.04
CA VAL A 135 -3.82 -4.99 -3.28
C VAL A 135 -4.07 -6.34 -3.94
N TYR A 136 -3.42 -7.38 -3.41
CA TYR A 136 -3.64 -8.75 -3.85
C TYR A 136 -5.06 -9.25 -3.57
N TRP A 137 -5.77 -9.66 -4.63
CA TRP A 137 -7.15 -10.17 -4.55
C TRP A 137 -7.28 -11.34 -3.59
N LYS A 138 -6.31 -12.27 -3.60
CA LYS A 138 -6.30 -13.44 -2.70
C LYS A 138 -6.25 -13.11 -1.20
N LYS A 139 -5.84 -11.89 -0.85
CA LYS A 139 -5.77 -11.41 0.55
C LYS A 139 -7.03 -10.62 0.96
N LEU A 140 -7.91 -10.31 0.01
CA LEU A 140 -9.19 -9.66 0.27
C LEU A 140 -10.27 -10.69 0.62
N PRO A 141 -11.22 -10.34 1.50
CA PRO A 141 -12.45 -11.10 1.70
C PRO A 141 -13.17 -11.28 0.37
N GLU A 142 -13.71 -12.48 0.11
CA GLU A 142 -14.43 -12.79 -1.13
C GLU A 142 -13.64 -12.53 -2.43
N LYS A 143 -12.32 -12.32 -2.33
CA LYS A 143 -11.43 -11.96 -3.44
C LYS A 143 -11.82 -10.67 -4.18
N LYS A 144 -12.47 -9.73 -3.49
CA LYS A 144 -12.83 -8.40 -3.99
C LYS A 144 -12.76 -7.36 -2.87
N LEU A 145 -12.57 -6.11 -3.25
CA LEU A 145 -12.56 -4.98 -2.34
C LEU A 145 -14.01 -4.59 -1.99
N THR A 146 -14.43 -4.84 -0.76
CA THR A 146 -15.76 -4.48 -0.25
C THR A 146 -15.74 -3.42 0.84
N LYS A 147 -14.57 -3.18 1.42
CA LYS A 147 -14.36 -2.22 2.50
C LYS A 147 -13.60 -1.01 1.96
N SER A 148 -13.86 0.16 2.52
CA SER A 148 -13.14 1.41 2.20
C SER A 148 -11.71 1.46 2.75
N TYR A 149 -11.22 0.37 3.34
CA TYR A 149 -9.91 0.28 3.97
C TYR A 149 -9.26 -1.08 3.69
N VAL A 150 -7.94 -1.13 3.74
CA VAL A 150 -7.11 -2.35 3.74
C VAL A 150 -6.10 -2.31 4.88
N TYR A 151 -5.38 -3.40 5.11
CA TYR A 151 -4.26 -3.42 6.04
C TYR A 151 -2.94 -3.55 5.28
N GLY A 152 -1.94 -2.82 5.74
CA GLY A 152 -0.60 -2.85 5.17
C GLY A 152 0.48 -2.88 6.23
N ARG A 153 1.64 -3.39 5.86
CA ARG A 153 2.89 -3.17 6.60
C ARG A 153 3.77 -2.17 5.88
N PHE A 154 4.39 -1.29 6.65
CA PHE A 154 5.10 -0.12 6.14
C PHE A 154 6.54 -0.06 6.65
N LEU A 155 7.47 0.12 5.71
CA LEU A 155 8.86 0.50 5.95
C LEU A 155 9.04 1.90 5.39
N LEU A 156 8.96 2.92 6.25
CA LEU A 156 9.00 4.31 5.83
C LEU A 156 10.36 4.67 5.22
N GLY A 157 10.34 5.42 4.11
CA GLY A 157 11.55 5.90 3.43
C GLY A 157 12.16 4.91 2.45
N GLU A 158 11.57 3.72 2.29
CA GLU A 158 12.10 2.67 1.41
C GLU A 158 11.28 2.47 0.14
N LYS A 159 11.96 2.18 -0.98
CA LYS A 159 11.30 1.72 -2.20
C LYS A 159 10.67 0.36 -1.98
N GLY A 160 9.43 0.18 -2.44
CA GLY A 160 8.64 -1.01 -2.19
C GLY A 160 8.27 -1.20 -0.72
N GLY A 161 8.45 -0.18 0.13
CA GLY A 161 8.19 -0.19 1.57
C GLY A 161 6.71 -0.31 1.97
N ILE A 162 5.83 -0.72 1.07
CA ILE A 162 4.39 -0.90 1.31
C ILE A 162 4.01 -2.33 0.94
N ARG A 163 3.45 -3.07 1.89
CA ARG A 163 3.00 -4.45 1.64
C ARG A 163 1.57 -4.67 2.11
N HIS A 164 0.67 -5.01 1.18
CA HIS A 164 -0.68 -5.43 1.52
C HIS A 164 -0.65 -6.74 2.34
N VAL A 165 -1.36 -6.77 3.46
CA VAL A 165 -1.55 -7.94 4.31
C VAL A 165 -3.03 -8.27 4.47
N PRO A 166 -3.38 -9.53 4.79
CA PRO A 166 -4.77 -9.89 5.08
C PRO A 166 -5.35 -9.06 6.24
N TYR A 167 -6.67 -8.99 6.31
CA TYR A 167 -7.35 -8.39 7.44
C TYR A 167 -7.01 -9.17 8.72
N PRO A 168 -6.61 -8.49 9.82
CA PRO A 168 -6.38 -9.16 11.10
C PRO A 168 -7.66 -9.86 11.58
N GLU A 169 -7.54 -11.07 12.12
CA GLU A 169 -8.69 -11.90 12.55
C GLU A 169 -9.59 -11.19 13.56
N ASN A 170 -9.04 -10.29 14.38
CA ASN A 170 -9.77 -9.52 15.38
C ASN A 170 -10.49 -8.27 14.84
N SER A 171 -10.28 -7.89 13.57
CA SER A 171 -10.89 -6.69 12.98
C SER A 171 -12.37 -6.84 12.62
N ALA A 172 -12.92 -8.06 12.68
CA ALA A 172 -14.33 -8.33 12.37
C ALA A 172 -15.31 -7.96 13.49
N LYS A 173 -14.84 -7.63 14.70
CA LYS A 173 -15.71 -7.44 15.89
C LYS A 173 -15.88 -6.00 16.38
N GLY A 174 -15.28 -4.99 15.74
CA GLY A 174 -15.21 -3.64 16.36
C GLY A 174 -15.23 -2.42 15.45
N ASP A 175 -15.52 -2.55 14.16
CA ASP A 175 -15.49 -1.42 13.21
C ASP A 175 -16.91 -0.91 12.84
N GLY A 176 -17.83 -0.91 13.80
CA GLY A 176 -19.15 -0.26 13.68
C GLY A 176 -19.08 1.25 13.85
#